data_AF-A0A2D7Q4P5-F1
#
_entry.id   AF-A0A2D7Q4P5-F1
#
_cell.length_a   1.000
_cell.length_b   1.000
_cell.length_c   1.000
_cell.angle_alpha   90.00
_cell.angle_beta   90.00
_cell.angle_gamma   90.00
#
_symmetry.space_group_name_H-M   'P 1'
#
loop_
_entity.id
_entity.type
_entity.pdbx_description
1 polymer ?
#
loop_
_entity_poly.entity_id
_entity_poly.type
_entity_poly.pdbx_seq_one_letter_code
_entity_poly.pdbx_strand_id
1 'polypeptide(L)'
;MASKNGSDKKLPLNQSIPLGIQHVFAMFAGNITVPLIVAGVFGVTTGEKIFLIQMALFAAGVATIIQTVGYKDVGSRLPIIQGTSFAFIPIMLPFKAFGLGAIFTAAFIGGIFQIFIGKMLKPIRHMFPPLVTGIVVLMIGISLLKVGFKYAGGGVWLMNNKPEIFANWHHLTIAGTVLIVALLANLKGKG
;
A
#
# COMPACT_ATOMS: atom_id res chain seq x y z
N MET A 1 31.90 -5.21 14.49
CA MET A 1 31.42 -6.48 15.07
C MET A 1 30.08 -6.80 14.40
N ALA A 2 30.12 -7.34 13.18
CA ALA A 2 28.92 -7.63 12.38
C ALA A 2 28.21 -8.84 12.99
N SER A 3 26.94 -8.66 13.35
CA SER A 3 26.16 -9.65 14.07
C SER A 3 25.90 -10.89 13.20
N LYS A 4 26.06 -12.04 13.83
CA LYS A 4 25.83 -13.41 13.36
C LYS A 4 24.30 -13.68 13.24
N ASN A 5 23.56 -12.81 12.55
CA ASN A 5 22.09 -12.83 12.42
C ASN A 5 21.68 -13.22 10.99
N GLY A 6 20.63 -14.04 10.86
CA GLY A 6 20.20 -14.67 9.60
C GLY A 6 19.82 -13.75 8.43
N SER A 7 19.85 -12.42 8.60
CA SER A 7 19.56 -11.42 7.57
C SER A 7 20.64 -11.29 6.50
N ASP A 8 21.91 -11.57 6.81
CA ASP A 8 23.04 -11.52 5.85
C ASP A 8 23.36 -12.89 5.22
N LYS A 9 22.49 -13.89 5.43
CA LYS A 9 22.69 -15.23 4.86
C LYS A 9 22.42 -15.18 3.36
N LYS A 10 23.49 -15.30 2.55
CA LYS A 10 23.38 -15.45 1.09
C LYS A 10 22.76 -16.80 0.76
N LEU A 11 21.47 -16.80 0.39
CA LEU A 11 20.78 -17.99 -0.11
C LEU A 11 21.24 -18.31 -1.54
N PRO A 12 21.29 -19.59 -1.93
CA PRO A 12 21.58 -19.97 -3.32
C PRO A 12 20.56 -19.33 -4.27
N LEU A 13 20.99 -18.96 -5.49
CA LEU A 13 20.11 -18.29 -6.47
C LEU A 13 18.81 -19.07 -6.74
N ASN A 14 18.86 -20.40 -6.68
CA ASN A 14 17.71 -21.28 -6.87
C ASN A 14 16.62 -21.10 -5.79
N GLN A 15 16.96 -20.58 -4.61
CA GLN A 15 15.99 -20.25 -3.57
C GLN A 15 15.65 -18.76 -3.57
N SER A 16 16.65 -17.91 -3.81
CA SER A 16 16.49 -16.45 -3.78
C SER A 16 15.54 -15.93 -4.86
N ILE A 17 15.58 -16.49 -6.07
CA ILE A 17 14.72 -16.05 -7.18
C ILE A 17 13.24 -16.37 -6.90
N PRO A 18 12.84 -17.62 -6.56
CA PRO A 18 11.46 -17.92 -6.19
C PRO A 18 10.95 -17.11 -5.00
N LEU A 19 11.77 -16.95 -3.95
CA LEU A 19 11.40 -16.12 -2.80
C LEU A 19 11.19 -14.65 -3.18
N GLY A 20 12.04 -14.10 -4.05
CA GLY A 20 11.87 -12.74 -4.56
C GLY A 20 10.58 -12.56 -5.33
N ILE A 21 10.25 -13.51 -6.21
CA ILE A 21 8.99 -13.53 -6.96
C ILE A 21 7.78 -13.61 -6.00
N GLN A 22 7.84 -14.48 -4.99
CA GLN A 22 6.79 -14.58 -3.96
C GLN A 22 6.58 -13.25 -3.23
N HIS A 23 7.65 -12.54 -2.87
CA HIS A 23 7.55 -11.23 -2.23
C HIS A 23 6.93 -10.18 -3.16
N VAL A 24 7.26 -10.19 -4.45
CA VAL A 24 6.63 -9.31 -5.43
C VAL A 24 5.13 -9.58 -5.48
N PHE A 25 4.70 -10.84 -5.60
CA PHE A 25 3.28 -11.19 -5.61
C PHE A 25 2.56 -10.85 -4.31
N ALA A 26 3.20 -11.06 -3.15
CA ALA A 26 2.63 -10.73 -1.86
C ALA A 26 2.34 -9.22 -1.72
N MET A 27 3.22 -8.38 -2.29
CA MET A 27 3.11 -6.92 -2.21
C MET A 27 2.29 -6.29 -3.35
N PHE A 28 2.08 -7.05 -4.43
CA PHE A 28 1.41 -6.57 -5.65
C PHE A 28 0.00 -6.04 -5.37
N ALA A 29 -0.82 -6.83 -4.67
CA ALA A 29 -2.20 -6.46 -4.38
C ALA A 29 -2.28 -5.16 -3.54
N GLY A 30 -1.42 -5.02 -2.53
CA GLY A 30 -1.37 -3.82 -1.69
C GLY A 30 -0.98 -2.57 -2.48
N ASN A 31 0.06 -2.66 -3.31
CA ASN A 31 0.62 -1.52 -4.03
C ASN A 31 -0.24 -1.04 -5.21
N ILE A 32 -1.08 -1.89 -5.79
CA ILE A 32 -1.98 -1.50 -6.88
C ILE A 32 -3.30 -0.95 -6.35
N THR A 33 -3.74 -1.41 -5.17
CA THR A 33 -5.04 -1.02 -4.61
C THR A 33 -5.11 0.49 -4.34
N VAL A 34 -4.07 1.08 -3.76
CA VAL A 34 -4.05 2.52 -3.44
C VAL A 34 -4.15 3.40 -4.70
N PRO A 35 -3.30 3.28 -5.74
CA PRO A 35 -3.43 4.09 -6.95
C PRO A 35 -4.74 3.82 -7.70
N LEU A 36 -5.30 2.61 -7.62
CA LEU A 36 -6.62 2.30 -8.17
C LEU A 36 -7.75 3.06 -7.46
N ILE A 37 -7.67 3.17 -6.13
CA ILE A 37 -8.61 3.96 -5.31
C ILE A 37 -8.48 5.43 -5.64
N VAL A 38 -7.25 5.95 -5.68
CA VAL A 38 -6.94 7.34 -6.06
C VAL A 38 -7.53 7.65 -7.44
N ALA A 39 -7.24 6.82 -8.45
CA ALA A 39 -7.77 7.00 -9.79
C ALA A 39 -9.31 7.04 -9.82
N GLY A 40 -9.96 6.15 -9.06
CA GLY A 40 -11.42 6.10 -8.96
C GLY A 40 -12.04 7.32 -8.27
N VAL A 41 -11.39 7.87 -7.26
CA VAL A 41 -11.86 9.07 -6.54
C VAL A 41 -11.75 10.32 -7.41
N PHE A 42 -10.67 10.45 -8.18
CA PHE A 42 -10.37 11.62 -9.02
C PHE A 42 -11.00 11.55 -10.41
N GLY A 43 -11.55 10.39 -10.81
CA GLY A 43 -12.22 10.23 -12.09
C GLY A 43 -11.25 10.35 -13.28
N VAL A 44 -10.00 9.93 -13.09
CA VAL A 44 -8.97 10.02 -14.14
C VAL A 44 -9.24 9.07 -15.30
N THR A 45 -8.65 9.37 -16.45
CA THR A 45 -8.72 8.52 -17.64
C THR A 45 -8.06 7.16 -17.40
N THR A 46 -8.41 6.16 -18.21
CA THR A 46 -7.78 4.83 -18.16
C THR A 46 -6.26 4.90 -18.36
N GLY A 47 -5.78 5.80 -19.22
CA GLY A 47 -4.35 6.01 -19.46
C GLY A 47 -3.63 6.52 -18.21
N GLU A 48 -4.17 7.55 -17.56
CA GLU A 48 -3.63 8.08 -16.31
C GLU A 48 -3.67 7.06 -15.18
N LYS A 49 -4.74 6.27 -15.08
CA LYS A 49 -4.84 5.18 -14.11
C LYS A 49 -3.71 4.15 -14.28
N ILE A 50 -3.41 3.73 -15.50
CA ILE A 50 -2.31 2.81 -15.80
C ILE A 50 -0.97 3.45 -15.42
N PHE A 51 -0.80 4.73 -15.77
CA PHE A 51 0.40 5.49 -15.42
C PHE A 51 0.62 5.56 -13.90
N LEU A 52 -0.43 5.84 -13.12
CA LEU A 52 -0.37 5.87 -11.65
C LEU A 52 0.04 4.51 -11.05
N ILE A 53 -0.48 3.42 -11.61
CA ILE A 53 -0.13 2.06 -11.16
C ILE A 53 1.34 1.77 -11.46
N GLN A 54 1.81 2.08 -12.68
CA GLN A 54 3.20 1.86 -13.10
C GLN A 54 4.17 2.70 -12.27
N MET A 55 3.86 3.98 -12.08
CA MET A 55 4.63 4.89 -11.23
C MET A 55 4.73 4.37 -9.80
N ALA A 56 3.61 3.93 -9.21
CA ALA A 56 3.58 3.43 -7.84
C ALA A 56 4.44 2.17 -7.67
N LEU A 57 4.33 1.20 -8.59
CA LEU A 57 5.13 -0.03 -8.56
C LEU A 57 6.62 0.25 -8.78
N PHE A 58 6.95 1.14 -9.71
CA PHE A 58 8.33 1.54 -9.96
C PHE A 58 8.95 2.23 -8.74
N ALA A 59 8.26 3.22 -8.16
CA ALA A 59 8.72 3.92 -6.98
C ALA A 59 8.86 2.99 -5.76
N ALA A 60 7.93 2.06 -5.56
CA ALA A 60 8.00 1.05 -4.51
C ALA A 60 9.22 0.12 -4.68
N GLY A 61 9.52 -0.31 -5.91
CA GLY A 61 10.70 -1.10 -6.22
C GLY A 61 12.00 -0.36 -5.91
N VAL A 62 12.13 0.88 -6.39
CA VAL A 62 13.30 1.73 -6.13
C VAL A 62 13.46 2.00 -4.63
N ALA A 63 12.38 2.36 -3.93
CA ALA A 63 12.40 2.62 -2.50
C ALA A 63 12.77 1.35 -1.71
N THR A 64 12.31 0.17 -2.14
CA THR A 64 12.70 -1.11 -1.55
C THR A 64 14.19 -1.37 -1.73
N ILE A 65 14.76 -1.13 -2.91
CA ILE A 65 16.21 -1.26 -3.15
C ILE A 65 16.99 -0.30 -2.25
N ILE A 66 16.58 0.97 -2.18
CA ILE A 66 17.23 1.97 -1.31
C ILE A 66 17.17 1.54 0.16
N GLN A 67 16.04 1.00 0.63
CA GLN A 67 15.87 0.58 2.02
C GLN A 67 16.66 -0.68 2.37
N THR A 68 16.75 -1.63 1.42
CA THR A 68 17.36 -2.94 1.60
C THR A 68 18.87 -2.94 1.36
N VAL A 69 19.35 -2.29 0.31
CA VAL A 69 20.79 -2.16 0.02
C VAL A 69 21.39 -1.06 0.90
N GLY A 70 20.66 0.05 1.07
CA GLY A 70 21.14 1.24 1.78
C GLY A 70 22.27 1.95 1.04
N TYR A 71 22.39 3.26 1.26
CA TYR A 71 23.53 4.05 0.83
C TYR A 71 23.95 5.01 1.93
N LYS A 72 25.18 4.86 2.44
CA LYS A 72 25.72 5.60 3.60
C LYS A 72 24.78 5.53 4.81
N ASP A 73 24.18 6.66 5.20
CA ASP A 73 23.26 6.78 6.34
C ASP A 73 21.78 6.62 5.96
N VAL A 74 21.48 6.37 4.67
CA VAL A 74 20.13 6.21 4.15
C VAL A 74 19.83 4.73 3.93
N GLY A 75 18.69 4.26 4.44
CA GLY A 75 18.24 2.87 4.33
C GLY A 75 18.65 2.02 5.54
N SER A 76 17.77 1.10 5.94
CA SER A 76 17.97 0.28 7.14
C SER A 76 18.90 -0.90 6.95
N ARG A 77 19.23 -1.27 5.70
CA ARG A 77 19.98 -2.50 5.35
C ARG A 77 19.31 -3.76 5.92
N LEU A 78 17.98 -3.71 5.96
CA LEU A 78 17.12 -4.80 6.43
C LEU A 78 16.13 -5.12 5.30
N PRO A 79 15.63 -6.36 5.21
CA PRO A 79 14.64 -6.77 4.20
C PRO A 79 13.28 -6.11 4.47
N ILE A 80 13.20 -4.80 4.23
CA ILE A 80 12.02 -3.97 4.40
C ILE A 80 11.53 -3.60 3.01
N ILE A 81 10.34 -4.10 2.67
CA ILE A 81 9.70 -3.79 1.42
C ILE A 81 8.89 -2.52 1.58
N GLN A 82 9.04 -1.63 0.60
CA GLN A 82 8.32 -0.37 0.53
C GLN A 82 7.08 -0.54 -0.35
N GLY A 83 6.03 0.17 0.03
CA GLY A 83 4.75 0.12 -0.66
C GLY A 83 3.96 1.40 -0.47
N THR A 84 2.81 1.46 -1.12
CA THR A 84 1.92 2.63 -0.99
C THR A 84 1.15 2.56 0.33
N SER A 85 1.17 3.65 1.10
CA SER A 85 0.49 3.70 2.40
C SER A 85 -1.02 3.89 2.25
N PHE A 86 -1.80 2.98 2.82
CA PHE A 86 -3.26 3.13 2.90
C PHE A 86 -3.71 4.29 3.80
N ALA A 87 -2.84 4.79 4.69
CA ALA A 87 -3.12 5.95 5.53
C ALA A 87 -3.36 7.22 4.71
N PHE A 88 -2.89 7.24 3.46
CA PHE A 88 -3.04 8.39 2.57
C PHE A 88 -4.47 8.57 2.03
N ILE A 89 -5.23 7.47 1.92
CA ILE A 89 -6.59 7.48 1.35
C ILE A 89 -7.56 8.37 2.15
N PRO A 90 -7.70 8.25 3.47
CA PRO A 90 -8.60 9.14 4.21
C PRO A 90 -8.14 10.61 4.19
N ILE A 91 -6.82 10.85 4.16
CA ILE A 91 -6.23 12.20 4.20
C ILE A 91 -6.45 12.94 2.87
N MET A 92 -6.44 12.24 1.74
CA MET A 92 -6.55 12.87 0.42
C MET A 92 -8.00 13.23 0.02
N LEU A 93 -9.01 12.59 0.60
CA LEU A 93 -10.42 12.77 0.21
C LEU A 93 -10.90 14.24 0.28
N PRO A 94 -10.58 15.02 1.34
CA PRO A 94 -10.95 16.43 1.41
C PRO A 94 -10.27 17.29 0.33
N PHE A 95 -9.09 16.86 -0.16
CA PHE A 95 -8.32 17.60 -1.16
C PHE A 95 -8.71 17.29 -2.60
N LYS A 96 -9.77 16.50 -2.81
CA LYS A 96 -10.28 16.17 -4.16
C LYS A 96 -10.51 17.39 -5.03
N ALA A 97 -10.97 18.50 -4.45
CA ALA A 97 -11.25 19.75 -5.17
C ALA A 97 -10.00 20.40 -5.79
N PHE A 98 -8.81 20.12 -5.26
CA PHE A 98 -7.55 20.72 -5.73
C PHE A 98 -6.84 19.88 -6.81
N GLY A 99 -7.40 18.72 -7.15
CA GLY A 99 -6.86 17.84 -8.19
C GLY A 99 -5.61 17.05 -7.78
N LEU A 100 -5.14 16.20 -8.70
CA LEU A 100 -4.03 15.29 -8.43
C LEU A 100 -2.68 16.00 -8.26
N GLY A 101 -2.44 17.10 -8.97
CA GLY A 101 -1.19 17.86 -8.87
C GLY A 101 -0.94 18.40 -7.46
N ALA A 102 -1.97 18.91 -6.81
CA ALA A 102 -1.89 19.39 -5.43
C ALA A 102 -1.53 18.25 -4.46
N ILE A 103 -2.09 17.07 -4.67
CA ILE A 103 -1.87 15.90 -3.83
C ILE A 103 -0.46 15.34 -3.99
N PHE A 104 0.06 15.27 -5.22
CA PHE A 104 1.44 14.85 -5.46
C PHE A 104 2.44 15.85 -4.88
N THR A 105 2.16 17.15 -5.01
CA THR A 105 3.01 18.20 -4.43
C THR A 105 2.97 18.14 -2.90
N ALA A 106 1.80 17.96 -2.30
CA ALA A 106 1.65 17.78 -0.86
C ALA A 106 2.36 16.51 -0.37
N ALA A 107 2.27 15.40 -1.11
CA ALA A 107 2.97 14.16 -0.79
C ALA A 107 4.50 14.33 -0.90
N PHE A 108 4.98 15.08 -1.90
CA PHE A 108 6.40 15.37 -2.07
C PHE A 108 6.96 16.22 -0.92
N ILE A 109 6.26 17.32 -0.59
CA ILE A 109 6.61 18.18 0.56
C ILE A 109 6.53 17.38 1.87
N GLY A 110 5.47 16.59 2.05
CA GLY A 110 5.29 15.71 3.20
C GLY A 110 6.41 14.67 3.33
N GLY A 111 6.87 14.11 2.22
CA GLY A 111 8.00 13.19 2.18
C GLY A 111 9.30 13.84 2.64
N ILE A 112 9.58 15.06 2.17
CA ILE A 112 10.73 15.86 2.64
C ILE A 112 10.62 16.12 4.14
N PHE A 113 9.46 16.55 4.62
CA PHE A 113 9.19 16.77 6.04
C PHE A 113 9.39 15.50 6.88
N GLN A 114 8.96 14.34 6.36
CA GLN A 114 9.12 13.06 7.03
C GLN A 114 10.58 12.62 7.15
N ILE A 115 11.44 13.00 6.19
CA ILE A 115 12.90 12.78 6.30
C ILE A 115 13.47 13.53 7.51
N PHE A 116 13.03 14.77 7.76
CA PHE A 116 13.46 15.55 8.93
C PHE A 116 12.96 14.93 10.23
N ILE A 117 11.68 14.55 10.31
CA ILE A 117 11.14 13.84 11.48
C ILE A 117 11.88 12.53 11.72
N GLY A 118 12.25 11.79 10.66
CA GLY A 118 13.00 10.55 10.77
C GLY A 118 14.31 10.70 11.54
N LYS A 119 15.01 11.83 11.38
CA LYS A 119 16.23 12.16 12.15
C LYS A 119 15.93 12.44 13.62
N MET A 120 14.77 13.00 13.93
CA MET A 120 14.33 13.38 15.28
C MET A 120 13.39 12.36 15.93
N LEU A 121 13.32 11.12 15.41
CA LEU A 121 12.37 10.12 15.90
C LEU A 121 12.67 9.64 17.32
N LYS A 122 13.96 9.57 17.71
CA LYS A 122 14.40 9.11 19.03
C LYS A 122 13.73 9.85 20.21
N PRO A 123 13.73 11.20 20.27
CA PRO A 123 13.07 11.93 21.36
C PRO A 123 11.54 11.87 21.31
N ILE A 124 10.93 11.78 20.13
CA ILE A 124 9.47 11.86 19.97
C ILE A 124 8.81 10.48 20.20
N ARG A 125 9.57 9.37 20.18
CA ARG A 125 9.04 8.00 20.30
C ARG A 125 8.17 7.78 21.55
N HIS A 126 8.40 8.51 22.64
CA HIS A 126 7.58 8.40 23.86
C HIS A 126 6.13 8.86 23.65
N MET A 127 5.87 9.77 22.69
CA MET A 127 4.53 10.26 22.36
C MET A 127 3.69 9.23 21.59
N PHE A 128 4.31 8.14 21.10
CA PHE A 128 3.65 7.09 20.34
C PHE A 128 3.76 5.74 21.07
N PRO A 129 3.13 5.59 22.25
CA PRO A 129 3.08 4.30 22.92
C PRO A 129 2.33 3.27 22.05
N PRO A 130 2.55 1.96 22.26
CA PRO A 130 1.90 0.91 21.48
C PRO A 130 0.37 1.03 21.39
N LEU A 131 -0.25 1.61 22.41
CA LEU A 131 -1.69 1.87 22.43
C LEU A 131 -2.10 2.89 21.34
N VAL A 132 -1.37 3.99 21.19
CA VAL A 132 -1.67 5.03 20.20
C VAL A 132 -1.44 4.51 18.79
N THR A 133 -0.31 3.85 18.55
CA THR A 133 -0.01 3.29 17.23
C THR A 133 -1.02 2.21 16.84
N GLY A 134 -1.39 1.33 17.77
CA GLY A 134 -2.40 0.30 17.55
C GLY A 134 -3.78 0.87 17.21
N ILE A 135 -4.25 1.88 17.95
CA ILE A 135 -5.53 2.55 17.67
C ILE A 135 -5.50 3.23 16.30
N VAL A 136 -4.43 3.94 15.94
CA VAL A 136 -4.31 4.60 14.63
C VAL A 136 -4.35 3.57 13.49
N VAL A 137 -3.64 2.46 13.61
CA VAL A 137 -3.65 1.38 12.60
C VAL A 137 -5.05 0.75 12.49
N LEU A 138 -5.73 0.51 13.62
CA LEU A 138 -7.10 0.01 13.63
C LEU A 138 -8.05 1.00 12.94
N MET A 139 -7.93 2.29 13.22
CA MET A 139 -8.75 3.34 12.60
C MET A 139 -8.51 3.42 11.09
N ILE A 140 -7.26 3.28 10.63
CA ILE A 140 -6.95 3.16 9.20
C ILE A 140 -7.69 1.94 8.63
N GLY A 141 -7.58 0.76 9.24
CA GLY A 141 -8.28 -0.45 8.80
C GLY A 141 -9.80 -0.27 8.70
N ILE A 142 -10.44 0.26 9.74
CA ILE A 142 -11.89 0.52 9.77
C ILE A 142 -12.30 1.52 8.68
N SER A 143 -11.50 2.57 8.45
CA SER A 143 -11.79 3.55 7.41
C SER A 143 -11.77 2.93 6.00
N LEU A 144 -10.92 1.93 5.77
CA LEU A 144 -10.77 1.24 4.50
C LEU A 144 -11.89 0.23 4.23
N LEU A 145 -12.57 -0.28 5.27
CA LEU A 145 -13.73 -1.18 5.08
C LEU A 145 -14.79 -0.54 4.17
N LYS A 146 -15.05 0.77 4.35
CA LYS A 146 -15.98 1.52 3.50
C LYS A 146 -15.55 1.49 2.03
N VAL A 147 -14.25 1.62 1.77
CA VAL A 147 -13.72 1.55 0.42
C VAL A 147 -13.83 0.12 -0.12
N GLY A 148 -13.47 -0.88 0.68
CA GLY A 148 -13.61 -2.30 0.33
C GLY A 148 -15.05 -2.67 -0.08
N PHE A 149 -16.06 -2.28 0.69
CA PHE A 149 -17.47 -2.53 0.35
C PHE A 149 -17.89 -1.83 -0.96
N LYS A 150 -17.41 -0.60 -1.21
CA LYS A 150 -17.68 0.08 -2.50
C LYS A 150 -17.07 -0.67 -3.69
N TYR A 151 -15.89 -1.26 -3.51
CA TYR A 151 -15.27 -2.09 -4.55
C TYR A 151 -15.95 -3.45 -4.71
N ALA A 152 -16.39 -4.08 -3.62
CA ALA A 152 -17.18 -5.31 -3.65
C ALA A 152 -18.52 -5.12 -4.40
N GLY A 153 -19.14 -3.94 -4.27
CA GLY A 153 -20.35 -3.57 -5.00
C GLY A 153 -20.15 -3.25 -6.49
N GLY A 154 -18.93 -3.35 -7.04
CA GLY A 154 -18.65 -3.05 -8.45
C GLY A 154 -17.83 -1.77 -8.68
N GLY A 155 -17.41 -1.09 -7.61
CA GLY A 155 -16.47 0.04 -7.66
C GLY A 155 -17.13 1.42 -7.71
N VAL A 156 -16.31 2.44 -7.47
CA VAL A 156 -16.74 3.86 -7.43
C VAL A 156 -17.27 4.32 -8.79
N TRP A 157 -16.81 3.73 -9.89
CA TRP A 157 -17.30 4.05 -11.24
C TRP A 157 -18.75 3.59 -11.46
N LEU A 158 -19.11 2.37 -11.04
CA LEU A 158 -20.49 1.87 -11.15
C LEU A 158 -21.43 2.71 -10.28
N MET A 159 -20.99 3.08 -9.08
CA MET A 159 -21.76 3.94 -8.17
C MET A 159 -22.11 5.31 -8.79
N ASN A 160 -21.21 5.90 -9.58
CA ASN A 160 -21.41 7.22 -10.15
C ASN A 160 -22.12 7.20 -11.52
N ASN A 161 -21.89 6.17 -12.34
CA ASN A 161 -22.37 6.16 -13.73
C ASN A 161 -23.59 5.26 -13.96
N LYS A 162 -23.77 4.20 -13.15
CA LYS A 162 -24.89 3.24 -13.27
C LYS A 162 -25.27 2.68 -11.88
N PRO A 163 -25.90 3.49 -11.01
CA PRO A 163 -26.23 3.08 -9.65
C PRO A 163 -27.18 1.87 -9.60
N GLU A 164 -27.96 1.62 -10.65
CA GLU A 164 -28.86 0.46 -10.75
C GLU A 164 -28.14 -0.90 -10.81
N ILE A 165 -26.87 -0.94 -11.24
CA ILE A 165 -26.06 -2.16 -11.36
C ILE A 165 -25.11 -2.30 -10.15
N PHE A 166 -25.03 -1.26 -9.31
CA PHE A 166 -24.22 -1.29 -8.10
C PHE A 166 -24.75 -2.35 -7.13
N ALA A 167 -23.85 -3.21 -6.64
CA ALA A 167 -24.17 -4.37 -5.81
C ALA A 167 -25.15 -5.38 -6.45
N ASN A 168 -25.14 -5.51 -7.78
CA ASN A 168 -25.84 -6.61 -8.46
C ASN A 168 -25.31 -7.98 -7.98
N TRP A 169 -26.16 -9.00 -8.02
CA TRP A 169 -25.86 -10.38 -7.63
C TRP A 169 -24.53 -10.87 -8.21
N HIS A 170 -24.24 -10.54 -9.46
CA HIS A 170 -22.98 -10.92 -10.12
C HIS A 170 -21.72 -10.29 -9.48
N HIS A 171 -21.78 -9.04 -9.01
CA HIS A 171 -20.64 -8.41 -8.35
C HIS A 171 -20.44 -8.94 -6.93
N LEU A 172 -21.54 -9.18 -6.23
CA LEU A 172 -21.53 -9.76 -4.88
C LEU A 172 -21.05 -11.21 -4.88
N THR A 173 -21.44 -12.02 -5.86
CA THR A 173 -20.95 -13.40 -5.99
C THR A 173 -19.45 -13.43 -6.28
N ILE A 174 -18.95 -12.59 -7.19
CA ILE A 174 -17.50 -12.48 -7.44
C ILE A 174 -16.75 -12.07 -6.17
N ALA A 175 -17.21 -11.02 -5.49
CA ALA A 175 -16.58 -10.56 -4.26
C ALA A 175 -16.60 -11.64 -3.16
N GLY A 176 -17.72 -12.35 -3.02
CA GLY A 176 -17.88 -13.47 -2.10
C GLY A 176 -16.96 -14.65 -2.44
N THR A 177 -16.85 -15.02 -3.71
CA THR A 177 -15.93 -16.08 -4.15
C THR A 177 -14.48 -15.70 -3.86
N VAL A 178 -14.06 -14.48 -4.17
CA VAL A 178 -12.70 -14.01 -3.86
C VAL A 178 -12.44 -14.03 -2.35
N LEU A 179 -13.41 -13.60 -1.53
CA LEU A 179 -13.29 -13.64 -0.07
C LEU A 179 -13.14 -15.08 0.44
N ILE A 180 -13.97 -16.01 -0.03
CA ILE A 180 -13.92 -17.41 0.38
C ILE A 180 -12.57 -18.03 -0.03
N VAL A 181 -12.13 -17.82 -1.27
CA VAL A 181 -10.84 -18.33 -1.75
C VAL A 181 -9.69 -17.74 -0.94
N ALA A 182 -9.71 -16.44 -0.65
CA ALA A 182 -8.69 -15.79 0.17
C ALA A 182 -8.65 -16.35 1.60
N LEU A 183 -9.81 -16.56 2.22
CA LEU A 183 -9.89 -17.16 3.56
C LEU A 183 -9.41 -18.62 3.56
N LEU A 184 -9.81 -19.42 2.58
CA LEU A 184 -9.36 -20.81 2.45
C LEU A 184 -7.85 -20.89 2.20
N ALA A 185 -7.31 -20.03 1.35
CA ALA A 185 -5.88 -19.93 1.10
C ALA A 185 -5.11 -19.45 2.33
N ASN A 186 -5.66 -18.52 3.12
CA ASN A 186 -5.05 -18.08 4.37
C ASN A 186 -5.05 -19.19 5.44
N LEU A 187 -6.13 -19.96 5.56
CA LEU A 187 -6.27 -21.03 6.55
C LEU A 187 -5.50 -22.31 6.18
N LYS A 188 -5.38 -22.64 4.89
CA LYS A 188 -4.69 -23.85 4.40
C LYS A 188 -3.29 -23.58 3.84
N GLY A 189 -2.90 -22.31 3.69
CA GLY A 189 -1.62 -21.91 3.12
C GLY A 189 -0.47 -22.26 4.05
N LYS A 190 0.51 -23.02 3.54
CA LYS A 190 1.79 -23.28 4.20
C LYS A 190 2.87 -22.39 3.57
N GLY A 191 2.92 -21.12 3.96
CA GLY A 191 4.01 -20.19 3.64
C GLY A 191 4.01 -19.64 2.22
#